data_AF-A0A976DY51-F1
#
_entry.id   AF-A0A976DY51-F1
#
_cell.length_a   1.000
_cell.length_b   1.000
_cell.length_c   1.000
_cell.angle_alpha   90.00
_cell.angle_beta   90.00
_cell.angle_gamma   90.00
#
_symmetry.space_group_name_H-M   'P 1'
#
loop_
_entity.id
_entity.type
_entity.pdbx_description
1 polymer ?
#
loop_
_entity_poly.entity_id
_entity_poly.type
_entity_poly.pdbx_seq_one_letter_code
_entity_poly.pdbx_strand_id
1 'polypeptide(L)'
;MTPATPPPIRDLVLLGGGHAHALVLRMWAMDPLPGTRVTLINPDPVAPYTGMLPGLIAGHYQRADLMIDLVRLARFANARLILDRATGIDRDARLIHLAGRPPLAYDLAAIDIGITSDLPNLPGATAHAVAAKPLGAYAAKWEAFLARRLAYPRVVILGAGLGGAELALATAHRLHAEGTKAQVTLLDRGDRPLPALSPTARRAVLRAFKALGVTLRLEANATAIGPDSVTLSNGEEIGSDFTLTVTGARPQGWLADTGLAHQGGFLTTDASLRTSDPLIFASGDCATLAHDPRPKAGVFAVRAAPVLLHNLRATLSGQPLRRFKPQADYLKLISLGGQSAVAEKWGVTLTGPRLWRLKDRIDRAFMDKFGDYPAMPEPRVPTPSTEGLAAHLAQRPLCGGCGAKLGPGVLSAALTTLPAPQRAEVLSGPGDDAAILATPGGVQVLTTDHLRTFTNDPRLMARLAALHALGDIWAMGATPQVALAQVTLPRLGLELQTRMLAEVMEEAAA
;
A
#
# COMPACT_ATOMS: atom_id res chain seq x y z
N MET A 1 28.60 26.62 -0.19
CA MET A 1 28.25 25.33 -0.82
C MET A 1 27.52 24.49 0.21
N THR A 2 26.25 24.20 0.01
CA THR A 2 25.54 23.18 0.81
C THR A 2 26.28 21.85 0.62
N PRO A 3 26.63 21.11 1.68
CA PRO A 3 27.29 19.83 1.53
C PRO A 3 26.37 18.92 0.70
N ALA A 4 26.89 18.45 -0.43
CA ALA A 4 26.16 17.53 -1.29
C ALA A 4 25.79 16.27 -0.48
N THR A 5 24.52 15.89 -0.48
CA THR A 5 24.09 14.62 0.10
C THR A 5 24.89 13.48 -0.53
N PRO A 6 25.50 12.57 0.25
CA PRO A 6 26.24 11.44 -0.29
C PRO A 6 25.37 10.61 -1.24
N PRO A 7 25.92 10.13 -2.36
CA PRO A 7 25.15 9.33 -3.32
C PRO A 7 24.70 8.01 -2.69
N PRO A 8 23.48 7.54 -2.97
CA PRO A 8 23.05 6.20 -2.61
C PRO A 8 24.00 5.12 -3.17
N ILE A 9 24.37 4.16 -2.33
CA ILE A 9 25.20 2.99 -2.66
C ILE A 9 24.54 1.67 -2.26
N ARG A 10 23.46 1.72 -1.46
CA ARG A 10 22.65 0.56 -1.06
C ARG A 10 21.18 0.78 -1.38
N ASP A 11 20.45 -0.29 -1.66
CA ASP A 11 19.02 -0.30 -1.89
C ASP A 11 18.27 -1.13 -0.83
N LEU A 12 17.42 -0.45 -0.07
CA LEU A 12 16.49 -1.04 0.88
C LEU A 12 15.11 -1.15 0.23
N VAL A 13 14.62 -2.38 0.06
CA VAL A 13 13.31 -2.65 -0.53
C VAL A 13 12.30 -3.08 0.53
N LEU A 14 11.22 -2.30 0.68
CA LEU A 14 10.08 -2.56 1.54
C LEU A 14 8.95 -3.18 0.71
N LEU A 15 8.59 -4.42 1.01
CA LEU A 15 7.48 -5.15 0.39
C LEU A 15 6.20 -4.97 1.21
N GLY A 16 5.23 -4.27 0.64
CA GLY A 16 3.93 -3.95 1.25
C GLY A 16 3.95 -2.67 2.07
N GLY A 17 2.90 -1.86 1.93
CA GLY A 17 2.65 -0.66 2.73
C GLY A 17 1.99 -0.94 4.08
N GLY A 18 2.26 -2.10 4.71
CA GLY A 18 1.67 -2.50 5.98
C GLY A 18 1.99 -1.53 7.12
N HIS A 19 1.37 -1.76 8.29
CA HIS A 19 1.43 -0.84 9.42
C HIS A 19 2.86 -0.59 9.92
N ALA A 20 3.72 -1.60 9.89
CA ALA A 20 5.10 -1.45 10.31
C ALA A 20 5.90 -0.67 9.26
N HIS A 21 5.75 -1.02 7.98
CA HIS A 21 6.44 -0.31 6.89
C HIS A 21 6.00 1.14 6.74
N ALA A 22 4.71 1.47 6.89
CA ALA A 22 4.23 2.85 6.85
C ALA A 22 4.92 3.70 7.93
N LEU A 23 5.03 3.17 9.16
CA LEU A 23 5.74 3.83 10.25
C LEU A 23 7.26 3.90 10.00
N VAL A 24 7.88 2.83 9.51
CA VAL A 24 9.31 2.80 9.13
C VAL A 24 9.59 3.90 8.11
N LEU A 25 8.78 3.99 7.04
CA LEU A 25 8.96 4.97 5.97
C LEU A 25 8.76 6.40 6.49
N ARG A 26 7.76 6.64 7.34
CA ARG A 26 7.56 7.94 8.00
C ARG A 26 8.75 8.34 8.88
N MET A 27 9.26 7.42 9.70
CA MET A 27 10.42 7.71 10.56
C MET A 27 11.71 7.85 9.74
N TRP A 28 11.84 7.11 8.63
CA TRP A 28 12.95 7.25 7.69
C TRP A 28 12.98 8.64 7.04
N ALA A 29 11.82 9.19 6.69
CA ALA A 29 11.71 10.54 6.17
C ALA A 29 12.24 11.61 7.15
N MET A 30 12.12 11.36 8.46
CA MET A 30 12.55 12.29 9.51
C MET A 30 14.05 12.23 9.77
N ASP A 31 14.67 11.07 9.59
CA ASP A 31 16.11 10.82 9.79
C ASP A 31 16.60 9.79 8.76
N PRO A 32 16.79 10.17 7.48
CA PRO A 32 17.19 9.23 6.45
C PRO A 32 18.64 8.76 6.66
N LEU A 33 18.94 7.52 6.30
CA LEU A 33 20.33 7.02 6.33
C LEU A 33 21.06 7.47 5.06
N PRO A 34 22.11 8.33 5.14
CA PRO A 34 22.86 8.74 3.96
C PRO A 34 23.46 7.52 3.23
N GLY A 35 23.50 7.57 1.90
CA GLY A 35 24.00 6.46 1.10
C GLY A 35 23.02 5.30 0.89
N THR A 36 21.75 5.43 1.29
CA THR A 36 20.72 4.41 1.07
C THR A 36 19.56 4.94 0.22
N ARG A 37 19.21 4.23 -0.84
CA ARG A 37 17.95 4.36 -1.56
C ARG A 37 16.90 3.50 -0.88
N VAL A 38 15.69 4.03 -0.72
CA VAL A 38 14.54 3.26 -0.21
C VAL A 38 13.53 3.08 -1.33
N THR A 39 13.06 1.85 -1.48
CA THR A 39 12.03 1.48 -2.44
C THR A 39 10.85 0.83 -1.71
N LEU A 40 9.63 1.32 -1.92
CA LEU A 40 8.39 0.70 -1.46
C LEU A 40 7.66 0.06 -2.64
N ILE A 41 7.35 -1.23 -2.54
CA ILE A 41 6.49 -1.94 -3.49
C ILE A 41 5.15 -2.21 -2.82
N ASN A 42 4.06 -1.74 -3.43
CA ASN A 42 2.71 -2.03 -2.97
C ASN A 42 1.76 -2.07 -4.18
N PRO A 43 0.78 -3.00 -4.23
CA PRO A 43 -0.10 -3.11 -5.40
C PRO A 43 -0.98 -1.87 -5.63
N ASP A 44 -1.33 -1.16 -4.55
CA ASP A 44 -2.21 0.01 -4.58
C ASP A 44 -1.47 1.28 -4.14
N PRO A 45 -1.90 2.49 -4.53
CA PRO A 45 -1.30 3.75 -4.07
C PRO A 45 -1.59 4.05 -2.59
N VAL A 46 -2.40 3.23 -1.93
CA VAL A 46 -2.83 3.40 -0.55
C VAL A 46 -2.70 2.11 0.24
N ALA A 47 -2.58 2.23 1.56
CA ALA A 47 -2.67 1.10 2.48
C ALA A 47 -3.77 1.31 3.53
N PRO A 48 -4.67 0.33 3.75
CA PRO A 48 -5.74 0.47 4.72
C PRO A 48 -5.25 0.29 6.17
N TYR A 49 -5.63 1.21 7.05
CA TYR A 49 -5.52 1.03 8.50
C TYR A 49 -6.67 0.16 9.03
N THR A 50 -6.40 -1.13 9.16
CA THR A 50 -7.43 -2.14 9.48
C THR A 50 -8.09 -1.98 10.85
N GLY A 51 -7.51 -1.19 11.77
CA GLY A 51 -8.11 -0.90 13.08
C GLY A 51 -9.43 -0.14 13.01
N MET A 52 -9.63 0.67 11.96
CA MET A 52 -10.85 1.45 11.71
C MET A 52 -11.90 0.70 10.87
N LEU A 53 -11.58 -0.50 10.39
CA LEU A 53 -12.44 -1.25 9.48
C LEU A 53 -13.87 -1.46 10.02
N PRO A 54 -14.08 -1.93 11.26
CA PRO A 54 -15.45 -2.08 11.77
C PRO A 54 -16.25 -0.78 11.77
N GLY A 55 -15.59 0.36 11.98
CA GLY A 55 -16.24 1.67 11.91
C GLY A 55 -16.62 2.08 10.49
N LEU A 56 -15.80 1.77 9.49
CA LEU A 56 -16.15 1.97 8.08
C LEU A 56 -17.42 1.18 7.72
N ILE A 57 -17.45 -0.12 8.05
CA ILE A 57 -18.59 -1.00 7.74
C ILE A 57 -19.86 -0.53 8.46
N ALA A 58 -19.72 -0.03 9.69
CA ALA A 58 -20.82 0.54 10.46
C ALA A 58 -21.29 1.91 9.94
N GLY A 59 -20.54 2.56 9.04
CA GLY A 59 -20.85 3.90 8.51
C GLY A 59 -20.34 5.08 9.35
N HIS A 60 -19.41 4.85 10.27
CA HIS A 60 -18.83 5.90 11.13
C HIS A 60 -17.70 6.69 10.48
N TYR A 61 -17.11 6.12 9.42
CA TYR A 61 -15.98 6.68 8.69
C TYR A 61 -16.24 6.60 7.20
N GLN A 62 -15.60 7.49 6.44
CA GLN A 62 -15.48 7.38 4.99
C GLN A 62 -14.26 6.51 4.65
N ARG A 63 -14.26 5.94 3.44
CA ARG A 63 -13.12 5.12 2.97
C ARG A 63 -11.79 5.87 3.02
N ALA A 64 -11.79 7.17 2.75
CA ALA A 64 -10.58 8.00 2.79
C ALA A 64 -9.97 8.12 4.19
N ASP A 65 -10.79 8.08 5.26
CA ASP A 65 -10.36 8.33 6.64
C ASP A 65 -9.39 7.27 7.19
N LEU A 66 -9.35 6.09 6.56
CA LEU A 66 -8.53 4.95 6.98
C LEU A 66 -7.51 4.52 5.92
N MET A 67 -7.29 5.33 4.88
CA MET A 67 -6.33 5.02 3.82
C MET A 67 -5.07 5.84 4.02
N ILE A 68 -3.95 5.16 4.29
CA ILE A 68 -2.63 5.78 4.30
C ILE A 68 -2.25 6.05 2.85
N ASP A 69 -2.06 7.31 2.48
CA ASP A 69 -1.57 7.72 1.16
C ASP A 69 -0.08 7.39 1.03
N LEU A 70 0.22 6.28 0.34
CA LEU A 70 1.60 5.83 0.14
C LEU A 70 2.36 6.70 -0.86
N VAL A 71 1.66 7.40 -1.75
CA VAL A 71 2.27 8.34 -2.71
C VAL A 71 2.84 9.53 -1.96
N ARG A 72 2.03 10.18 -1.12
CA ARG A 72 2.48 11.30 -0.28
C ARG A 72 3.55 10.85 0.72
N LEU A 73 3.39 9.68 1.33
CA LEU A 73 4.36 9.14 2.28
C LEU A 73 5.71 8.83 1.62
N ALA A 74 5.72 8.19 0.44
CA ALA A 74 6.94 7.90 -0.30
C ALA A 74 7.65 9.18 -0.75
N ARG A 75 6.89 10.19 -1.20
CA ARG A 75 7.45 11.52 -1.51
C ARG A 75 8.10 12.17 -0.28
N PHE A 76 7.42 12.15 0.87
CA PHE A 76 7.97 12.67 2.13
C PHE A 76 9.27 11.95 2.52
N ALA A 77 9.35 10.64 2.30
CA ALA A 77 10.54 9.83 2.58
C ALA A 77 11.63 9.88 1.49
N ASN A 78 11.41 10.61 0.40
CA ASN A 78 12.22 10.53 -0.82
C ASN A 78 12.47 9.07 -1.27
N ALA A 79 11.45 8.23 -1.15
CA ALA A 79 11.49 6.83 -1.55
C ALA A 79 10.97 6.65 -2.98
N ARG A 80 11.47 5.61 -3.64
CA ARG A 80 10.88 5.09 -4.88
C ARG A 80 9.60 4.33 -4.52
N LEU A 81 8.46 4.71 -5.10
CA LEU A 81 7.22 3.95 -4.99
C LEU A 81 6.97 3.17 -6.28
N ILE A 82 6.71 1.89 -6.13
CA ILE A 82 6.40 0.97 -7.21
C ILE A 82 5.01 0.40 -6.97
N LEU A 83 4.11 0.66 -7.91
CA LEU A 83 2.74 0.15 -7.89
C LEU A 83 2.71 -1.20 -8.60
N ASP A 84 3.06 -2.26 -7.88
CA ASP A 84 3.10 -3.64 -8.39
C ASP A 84 2.95 -4.64 -7.24
N ARG A 85 2.67 -5.90 -7.58
CA ARG A 85 2.56 -7.03 -6.66
C ARG A 85 3.84 -7.85 -6.70
N ALA A 86 4.45 -8.05 -5.54
CA ALA A 86 5.51 -9.04 -5.39
C ALA A 86 4.94 -10.46 -5.50
N THR A 87 5.61 -11.30 -6.28
CA THR A 87 5.22 -12.69 -6.58
C THR A 87 6.27 -13.71 -6.18
N GLY A 88 7.44 -13.28 -5.73
CA GLY A 88 8.53 -14.17 -5.33
C GLY A 88 9.76 -13.41 -4.90
N ILE A 89 10.72 -14.13 -4.29
CA ILE A 89 12.04 -13.63 -3.96
C ILE A 89 13.06 -14.70 -4.34
N ASP A 90 13.99 -14.35 -5.23
CA ASP A 90 15.21 -15.11 -5.47
C ASP A 90 16.29 -14.57 -4.54
N ARG A 91 16.66 -15.38 -3.54
CA ARG A 91 17.63 -14.98 -2.50
C ARG A 91 19.07 -15.07 -3.00
N ASP A 92 19.34 -15.99 -3.91
CA ASP A 92 20.68 -16.23 -4.44
C ASP A 92 21.07 -15.09 -5.38
N ALA A 93 20.15 -14.69 -6.26
CA ALA A 93 20.32 -13.54 -7.15
C ALA A 93 19.98 -12.19 -6.47
N ARG A 94 19.36 -12.21 -5.28
CA ARG A 94 18.83 -11.04 -4.56
C ARG A 94 17.85 -10.22 -5.39
N LEU A 95 16.89 -10.90 -5.98
CA LEU A 95 15.84 -10.31 -6.81
C LEU A 95 14.47 -10.49 -6.17
N ILE A 96 13.63 -9.48 -6.28
CA ILE A 96 12.21 -9.54 -5.97
C ILE A 96 11.45 -9.66 -7.28
N HIS A 97 10.72 -10.76 -7.47
CA HIS A 97 9.87 -10.96 -8.62
C HIS A 97 8.59 -10.15 -8.49
N LEU A 98 8.20 -9.51 -9.58
CA LEU A 98 7.04 -8.63 -9.66
C LEU A 98 6.08 -9.14 -10.74
N ALA A 99 4.80 -8.84 -10.59
CA ALA A 99 3.77 -9.33 -11.51
C ALA A 99 3.75 -8.54 -12.83
N GLY A 100 3.94 -7.21 -12.76
CA GLY A 100 3.76 -6.31 -13.91
C GLY A 100 5.05 -5.89 -14.61
N ARG A 101 6.23 -6.27 -14.09
CA ARG A 101 7.53 -5.87 -14.65
C ARG A 101 8.66 -6.82 -14.24
N PRO A 102 9.84 -6.71 -14.87
CA PRO A 102 11.02 -7.50 -14.55
C PRO A 102 11.43 -7.42 -13.06
N PRO A 103 12.17 -8.43 -12.56
CA PRO A 103 12.57 -8.50 -11.16
C PRO A 103 13.42 -7.31 -10.70
N LEU A 104 13.24 -6.91 -9.44
CA LEU A 104 13.96 -5.79 -8.82
C LEU A 104 15.06 -6.31 -7.88
N ALA A 105 16.30 -5.88 -8.09
CA ALA A 105 17.40 -6.20 -7.19
C ALA A 105 17.31 -5.46 -5.84
N TYR A 106 17.77 -6.09 -4.77
CA TYR A 106 17.84 -5.49 -3.43
C TYR A 106 19.18 -5.78 -2.74
N ASP A 107 19.60 -4.88 -1.85
CA ASP A 107 20.71 -5.15 -0.92
C ASP A 107 20.19 -5.55 0.48
N LEU A 108 19.03 -5.00 0.85
CA LEU A 108 18.29 -5.39 2.03
C LEU A 108 16.79 -5.35 1.73
N ALA A 109 16.03 -6.34 2.22
CA ALA A 109 14.58 -6.38 2.05
C ALA A 109 13.84 -6.48 3.39
N ALA A 110 12.62 -5.95 3.42
CA ALA A 110 11.69 -6.15 4.52
C ALA A 110 10.29 -6.50 3.98
N ILE A 111 9.56 -7.38 4.66
CA ILE A 111 8.23 -7.87 4.26
C ILE A 111 7.19 -7.49 5.31
N ASP A 112 6.14 -6.77 4.90
CA ASP A 112 4.97 -6.40 5.71
C ASP A 112 3.72 -6.36 4.81
N ILE A 113 3.38 -7.52 4.26
CA ILE A 113 2.31 -7.72 3.25
C ILE A 113 1.00 -8.25 3.84
N GLY A 114 0.92 -8.36 5.16
CA GLY A 114 -0.27 -8.82 5.87
C GLY A 114 -0.70 -10.25 5.53
N ILE A 115 -2.00 -10.50 5.59
CA ILE A 115 -2.62 -11.82 5.39
C ILE A 115 -3.83 -11.70 4.47
N THR A 116 -4.26 -12.84 3.93
CA THR A 116 -5.54 -12.99 3.25
C THR A 116 -6.50 -13.83 4.12
N SER A 117 -7.81 -13.63 3.92
CA SER A 117 -8.86 -14.43 4.58
C SER A 117 -9.80 -15.11 3.57
N ASP A 118 -9.35 -15.27 2.33
CA ASP A 118 -10.03 -16.07 1.31
C ASP A 118 -9.95 -17.57 1.64
N LEU A 119 -10.94 -18.32 1.15
CA LEU A 119 -11.08 -19.76 1.39
C LEU A 119 -11.13 -20.51 0.04
N PRO A 120 -10.05 -20.52 -0.77
CA PRO A 120 -10.06 -21.05 -2.13
C PRO A 120 -10.36 -22.56 -2.18
N ASN A 121 -10.13 -23.28 -1.08
CA ASN A 121 -10.42 -24.72 -0.96
C ASN A 121 -11.87 -25.01 -0.55
N LEU A 122 -12.66 -23.99 -0.18
CA LEU A 122 -14.08 -24.13 0.12
C LEU A 122 -14.86 -23.97 -1.20
N PRO A 123 -15.58 -25.00 -1.67
CA PRO A 123 -16.35 -24.94 -2.90
C PRO A 123 -17.21 -23.66 -3.02
N GLY A 124 -17.07 -22.97 -4.14
CA GLY A 124 -17.82 -21.75 -4.46
C GLY A 124 -17.34 -20.46 -3.74
N ALA A 125 -16.45 -20.54 -2.74
CA ALA A 125 -16.00 -19.36 -1.99
C ALA A 125 -15.31 -18.30 -2.85
N THR A 126 -14.46 -18.71 -3.81
CA THR A 126 -13.78 -17.78 -4.72
C THR A 126 -14.76 -16.97 -5.58
N ALA A 127 -15.89 -17.57 -5.95
CA ALA A 127 -16.90 -16.94 -6.79
C ALA A 127 -17.92 -16.12 -5.97
N HIS A 128 -18.33 -16.64 -4.81
CA HIS A 128 -19.52 -16.15 -4.10
C HIS A 128 -19.24 -15.55 -2.72
N ALA A 129 -18.01 -15.63 -2.21
CA ALA A 129 -17.64 -15.03 -0.95
C ALA A 129 -16.80 -13.75 -1.12
N VAL A 130 -16.78 -12.96 -0.05
CA VAL A 130 -15.94 -11.77 0.07
C VAL A 130 -14.98 -11.98 1.23
N ALA A 131 -13.68 -11.80 1.00
CA ALA A 131 -12.69 -11.88 2.05
C ALA A 131 -12.57 -10.54 2.79
N ALA A 132 -12.60 -10.55 4.12
CA ALA A 132 -12.42 -9.34 4.92
C ALA A 132 -11.01 -8.71 4.79
N LYS A 133 -10.00 -9.50 4.42
CA LYS A 133 -8.63 -9.05 4.13
C LYS A 133 -8.17 -9.61 2.78
N PRO A 134 -7.59 -8.78 1.87
CA PRO A 134 -7.33 -7.34 2.01
C PRO A 134 -8.59 -6.47 1.90
N LEU A 135 -8.60 -5.31 2.58
CA LEU A 135 -9.78 -4.47 2.72
C LEU A 135 -10.31 -3.89 1.40
N GLY A 136 -9.43 -3.57 0.45
CA GLY A 136 -9.80 -2.79 -0.74
C GLY A 136 -11.01 -3.36 -1.49
N ALA A 137 -10.98 -4.66 -1.76
CA ALA A 137 -12.04 -5.39 -2.43
C ALA A 137 -13.29 -5.57 -1.56
N TYR A 138 -13.12 -5.83 -0.25
CA TYR A 138 -14.24 -5.96 0.68
C TYR A 138 -15.09 -4.70 0.73
N ALA A 139 -14.47 -3.54 0.97
CA ALA A 139 -15.19 -2.28 1.08
C ALA A 139 -15.97 -1.95 -0.21
N ALA A 140 -15.40 -2.22 -1.39
CA ALA A 140 -16.11 -2.01 -2.66
C ALA A 140 -17.33 -2.95 -2.82
N LYS A 141 -17.17 -4.24 -2.50
CA LYS A 141 -18.29 -5.21 -2.55
C LYS A 141 -19.36 -4.92 -1.50
N TRP A 142 -18.98 -4.39 -0.33
CA TRP A 142 -19.92 -3.97 0.71
C TRP A 142 -20.80 -2.80 0.26
N GLU A 143 -20.20 -1.75 -0.31
CA GLU A 143 -20.97 -0.61 -0.85
C GLU A 143 -21.90 -1.05 -1.99
N ALA A 144 -21.41 -1.92 -2.89
CA ALA A 144 -22.24 -2.49 -3.96
C ALA A 144 -23.41 -3.33 -3.41
N PHE A 145 -23.20 -4.03 -2.30
CA PHE A 145 -24.26 -4.78 -1.62
C PHE A 145 -25.31 -3.84 -1.02
N LEU A 146 -24.90 -2.80 -0.29
CA LEU A 146 -25.81 -1.80 0.27
C LEU A 146 -26.63 -1.10 -0.83
N ALA A 147 -26.00 -0.81 -1.97
CA ALA A 147 -26.67 -0.18 -3.11
C ALA A 147 -27.83 -1.00 -3.69
N ARG A 148 -27.88 -2.33 -3.46
CA ARG A 148 -28.99 -3.20 -3.88
C ARG A 148 -30.29 -2.93 -3.13
N ARG A 149 -30.23 -2.32 -1.93
CA ARG A 149 -31.39 -1.96 -1.08
C ARG A 149 -32.41 -3.11 -0.93
N LEU A 150 -31.91 -4.31 -0.64
CA LEU A 150 -32.77 -5.48 -0.44
C LEU A 150 -33.73 -5.23 0.75
N ALA A 151 -34.99 -5.64 0.60
CA ALA A 151 -35.99 -5.47 1.66
C ALA A 151 -35.69 -6.31 2.92
N TYR A 152 -35.05 -7.47 2.74
CA TYR A 152 -34.64 -8.37 3.82
C TYR A 152 -33.25 -8.97 3.52
N PRO A 153 -32.17 -8.21 3.73
CA PRO A 153 -30.81 -8.66 3.43
C PRO A 153 -30.38 -9.72 4.43
N ARG A 154 -29.87 -10.85 3.90
CA ARG A 154 -29.28 -11.95 4.67
C ARG A 154 -27.77 -11.90 4.52
N VAL A 155 -27.06 -11.76 5.62
CA VAL A 155 -25.58 -11.70 5.65
C VAL A 155 -25.06 -12.86 6.49
N VAL A 156 -24.18 -13.67 5.89
CA VAL A 156 -23.47 -14.74 6.60
C VAL A 156 -22.00 -14.37 6.74
N ILE A 157 -21.49 -14.45 7.98
CA ILE A 157 -20.10 -14.15 8.30
C ILE A 157 -19.44 -15.41 8.86
N LEU A 158 -18.35 -15.86 8.23
CA LEU A 158 -17.60 -17.04 8.64
C LEU A 158 -16.44 -16.66 9.56
N GLY A 159 -16.51 -17.08 10.84
CA GLY A 159 -15.49 -16.93 11.87
C GLY A 159 -15.92 -16.03 13.03
N ALA A 160 -16.23 -16.59 14.19
CA ALA A 160 -16.60 -15.88 15.42
C ALA A 160 -15.38 -15.46 16.28
N GLY A 161 -14.26 -15.14 15.63
CA GLY A 161 -13.13 -14.43 16.25
C GLY A 161 -13.43 -12.94 16.47
N LEU A 162 -12.44 -12.19 16.97
CA LEU A 162 -12.61 -10.75 17.26
C LEU A 162 -13.06 -9.95 16.04
N GLY A 163 -12.38 -10.13 14.91
CA GLY A 163 -12.73 -9.44 13.67
C GLY A 163 -14.14 -9.77 13.19
N GLY A 164 -14.55 -11.04 13.25
CA GLY A 164 -15.89 -11.45 12.80
C GLY A 164 -17.00 -10.94 13.70
N ALA A 165 -16.76 -10.88 15.02
CA ALA A 165 -17.70 -10.28 15.95
C ALA A 165 -17.88 -8.77 15.72
N GLU A 166 -16.79 -8.02 15.56
CA GLU A 166 -16.88 -6.59 15.25
C GLU A 166 -17.58 -6.34 13.92
N LEU A 167 -17.26 -7.13 12.88
CA LEU A 167 -17.87 -7.01 11.57
C LEU A 167 -19.36 -7.39 11.59
N ALA A 168 -19.76 -8.41 12.36
CA ALA A 168 -21.16 -8.78 12.52
C ALA A 168 -21.98 -7.66 13.19
N LEU A 169 -21.44 -7.07 14.27
CA LEU A 169 -22.08 -5.95 14.97
C LEU A 169 -22.13 -4.69 14.10
N ALA A 170 -21.06 -4.41 13.35
CA ALA A 170 -20.99 -3.29 12.40
C ALA A 170 -22.02 -3.45 11.27
N THR A 171 -22.10 -4.64 10.67
CA THR A 171 -23.04 -4.98 9.60
C THR A 171 -24.48 -4.83 10.10
N ALA A 172 -24.82 -5.45 11.23
CA ALA A 172 -26.16 -5.36 11.79
C ALA A 172 -26.55 -3.92 12.13
N HIS A 173 -25.63 -3.15 12.72
CA HIS A 173 -25.85 -1.73 13.00
C HIS A 173 -26.12 -0.93 11.72
N ARG A 174 -25.30 -1.11 10.68
CA ARG A 174 -25.44 -0.38 9.42
C ARG A 174 -26.78 -0.65 8.74
N LEU A 175 -27.16 -1.91 8.63
CA LEU A 175 -28.42 -2.30 7.98
C LEU A 175 -29.66 -1.82 8.76
N HIS A 176 -29.60 -1.85 10.10
CA HIS A 176 -30.66 -1.26 10.93
C HIS A 176 -30.75 0.26 10.80
N ALA A 177 -29.61 0.95 10.69
CA ALA A 177 -29.59 2.40 10.50
C ALA A 177 -30.18 2.83 9.14
N GLU A 178 -30.14 1.95 8.13
CA GLU A 178 -30.82 2.13 6.85
C GLU A 178 -32.31 1.77 6.89
N GLY A 179 -32.86 1.49 8.08
CA GLY A 179 -34.29 1.16 8.27
C GLY A 179 -34.69 -0.24 7.80
N THR A 180 -33.71 -1.11 7.54
CA THR A 180 -33.94 -2.42 6.94
C THR A 180 -33.96 -3.53 7.99
N LYS A 181 -34.93 -4.44 7.90
CA LYS A 181 -34.97 -5.65 8.73
C LYS A 181 -33.98 -6.67 8.15
N ALA A 182 -32.82 -6.81 8.76
CA ALA A 182 -31.76 -7.70 8.26
C ALA A 182 -31.63 -8.99 9.07
N GLN A 183 -31.07 -10.03 8.45
CA GLN A 183 -30.61 -11.24 9.13
C GLN A 183 -29.09 -11.29 9.06
N VAL A 184 -28.41 -11.17 10.21
CA VAL A 184 -26.95 -11.32 10.28
C VAL A 184 -26.62 -12.59 11.06
N THR A 185 -26.00 -13.54 10.39
CA THR A 185 -25.61 -14.84 10.98
C THR A 185 -24.09 -14.95 11.04
N LEU A 186 -23.55 -15.14 12.23
CA LEU A 186 -22.12 -15.39 12.49
C LEU A 186 -21.92 -16.89 12.73
N LEU A 187 -21.14 -17.55 11.88
CA LEU A 187 -20.84 -18.97 11.96
C LEU A 187 -19.44 -19.20 12.50
N ASP A 188 -19.28 -20.19 13.38
CA ASP A 188 -17.98 -20.74 13.73
C ASP A 188 -18.03 -22.26 13.82
N ARG A 189 -16.93 -22.91 13.45
CA ARG A 189 -16.77 -24.37 13.57
C ARG A 189 -16.48 -24.80 15.00
N GLY A 190 -15.93 -23.90 15.82
CA GLY A 190 -15.62 -24.16 17.22
C GLY A 190 -16.87 -24.15 18.09
N ASP A 191 -16.73 -24.74 19.27
CA ASP A 191 -17.74 -24.79 20.34
C ASP A 191 -17.84 -23.48 21.13
N ARG A 192 -16.96 -22.52 20.86
CA ARG A 192 -16.82 -21.29 21.65
C ARG A 192 -16.44 -20.08 20.79
N PRO A 193 -17.20 -18.97 20.86
CA PRO A 193 -16.85 -17.73 20.17
C PRO A 193 -15.79 -16.96 20.96
N LEU A 194 -15.08 -16.05 20.28
CA LEU A 194 -14.18 -15.07 20.88
C LEU A 194 -13.20 -15.69 21.90
N PRO A 195 -12.39 -16.71 21.50
CA PRO A 195 -11.51 -17.42 22.42
C PRO A 195 -10.44 -16.52 23.05
N ALA A 196 -10.11 -15.39 22.41
CA ALA A 196 -9.12 -14.42 22.89
C ALA A 196 -9.63 -13.48 24.01
N LEU A 197 -10.91 -13.56 24.38
CA LEU A 197 -11.52 -12.70 25.40
C LEU A 197 -11.75 -13.41 26.73
N SER A 198 -11.67 -12.63 27.81
CA SER A 198 -12.12 -13.07 29.12
C SER A 198 -13.64 -13.41 29.10
N PRO A 199 -14.12 -14.28 30.02
CA PRO A 199 -15.55 -14.62 30.09
C PRO A 199 -16.47 -13.40 30.26
N THR A 200 -16.05 -12.38 31.00
CA THR A 200 -16.79 -11.13 31.20
C THR A 200 -16.91 -10.31 29.92
N ALA A 201 -15.79 -10.11 29.20
CA ALA A 201 -15.77 -9.40 27.92
C ALA A 201 -16.60 -10.14 26.87
N ARG A 202 -16.46 -11.47 26.77
CA ARG A 202 -17.27 -12.30 25.88
C ARG A 202 -18.76 -12.16 26.17
N ARG A 203 -19.20 -12.21 27.43
CA ARG A 203 -20.62 -11.98 27.79
C ARG A 203 -21.11 -10.60 27.36
N ALA A 204 -20.29 -9.56 27.45
CA ALA A 204 -20.66 -8.23 26.99
C ALA A 204 -20.90 -8.21 25.46
N VAL A 205 -20.03 -8.84 24.67
CA VAL A 205 -20.20 -8.95 23.21
C VAL A 205 -21.43 -9.79 22.85
N LEU A 206 -21.67 -10.93 23.52
CA LEU A 206 -22.85 -11.77 23.27
C LEU A 206 -24.17 -11.04 23.59
N ARG A 207 -24.20 -10.18 24.62
CA ARG A 207 -25.35 -9.31 24.87
C ARG A 207 -25.58 -8.31 23.74
N ALA A 208 -24.51 -7.77 23.17
CA ALA A 208 -24.61 -6.87 22.01
C ALA A 208 -25.12 -7.61 20.77
N PHE A 209 -24.71 -8.86 20.53
CA PHE A 209 -25.29 -9.69 19.46
C PHE A 209 -26.80 -9.83 19.64
N LYS A 210 -27.27 -10.21 20.83
CA LYS A 210 -28.71 -10.31 21.12
C LYS A 210 -29.44 -8.99 20.90
N ALA A 211 -28.86 -7.87 21.35
CA ALA A 211 -29.48 -6.54 21.21
C ALA A 211 -29.59 -6.09 19.74
N LEU A 212 -28.63 -6.46 18.88
CA LEU A 212 -28.64 -6.15 17.46
C LEU A 212 -29.21 -7.27 16.58
N GLY A 213 -29.79 -8.33 17.17
CA GLY A 213 -30.37 -9.44 16.40
C GLY A 213 -29.35 -10.28 15.61
N VAL A 214 -28.07 -10.25 15.98
CA VAL A 214 -27.05 -11.11 15.37
C VAL A 214 -27.22 -12.54 15.87
N THR A 215 -27.40 -13.47 14.95
CA THR A 215 -27.50 -14.91 15.25
C THR A 215 -26.10 -15.52 15.26
N LEU A 216 -25.66 -16.04 16.40
CA LEU A 216 -24.41 -16.81 16.50
C LEU A 216 -24.72 -18.30 16.40
N ARG A 217 -24.05 -19.00 15.49
CA ARG A 217 -24.10 -20.47 15.41
C ARG A 217 -22.69 -21.03 15.55
N LEU A 218 -22.53 -21.90 16.54
CA LEU A 218 -21.31 -22.62 16.85
C LEU A 218 -21.41 -24.04 16.31
N GLU A 219 -20.27 -24.72 16.22
CA GLU A 219 -20.20 -26.07 15.65
C GLU A 219 -20.84 -26.15 14.25
N ALA A 220 -20.83 -25.03 13.53
CA ALA A 220 -21.45 -24.85 12.23
C ALA A 220 -20.34 -24.72 11.18
N ASN A 221 -19.99 -25.84 10.55
CA ASN A 221 -18.96 -25.87 9.53
C ASN A 221 -19.56 -25.68 8.13
N ALA A 222 -19.18 -24.59 7.45
CA ALA A 222 -19.55 -24.37 6.05
C ALA A 222 -18.77 -25.32 5.14
N THR A 223 -19.47 -25.99 4.21
CA THR A 223 -18.91 -26.95 3.24
C THR A 223 -19.01 -26.47 1.79
N ALA A 224 -19.91 -25.54 1.48
CA ALA A 224 -19.98 -24.87 0.19
C ALA A 224 -20.59 -23.47 0.34
N ILE A 225 -20.27 -22.56 -0.59
CA ILE A 225 -20.87 -21.23 -0.69
C ILE A 225 -21.47 -21.09 -2.09
N GLY A 226 -22.80 -20.99 -2.16
CA GLY A 226 -23.53 -20.71 -3.39
C GLY A 226 -23.75 -19.21 -3.62
N PRO A 227 -24.40 -18.83 -4.74
CA PRO A 227 -24.70 -17.44 -5.04
C PRO A 227 -25.63 -16.76 -4.04
N ASP A 228 -26.53 -17.51 -3.40
CA ASP A 228 -27.56 -17.03 -2.48
C ASP A 228 -27.68 -17.87 -1.19
N SER A 229 -26.72 -18.76 -0.93
CA SER A 229 -26.73 -19.66 0.21
C SER A 229 -25.34 -20.09 0.70
N VAL A 230 -25.27 -20.59 1.94
CA VAL A 230 -24.11 -21.29 2.53
C VAL A 230 -24.57 -22.65 3.02
N THR A 231 -23.96 -23.71 2.51
CA THR A 231 -24.25 -25.09 2.90
C THR A 231 -23.38 -25.49 4.08
N LEU A 232 -23.98 -26.10 5.10
CA LEU A 232 -23.31 -26.61 6.28
C LEU A 232 -23.03 -28.11 6.19
N SER A 233 -22.14 -28.62 7.04
CA SER A 233 -21.76 -30.03 7.10
C SER A 233 -22.88 -30.98 7.53
N ASN A 234 -23.93 -30.48 8.17
CA ASN A 234 -25.14 -31.24 8.50
C ASN A 234 -26.16 -31.28 7.33
N GLY A 235 -25.82 -30.72 6.17
CA GLY A 235 -26.69 -30.63 5.00
C GLY A 235 -27.65 -29.44 5.00
N GLU A 236 -27.67 -28.62 6.05
CA GLU A 236 -28.52 -27.43 6.12
C GLU A 236 -27.99 -26.33 5.20
N GLU A 237 -28.90 -25.63 4.51
CA GLU A 237 -28.58 -24.44 3.72
C GLU A 237 -29.09 -23.18 4.39
N ILE A 238 -28.19 -22.23 4.60
CA ILE A 238 -28.52 -20.90 5.15
C ILE A 238 -28.55 -19.91 4.00
N GLY A 239 -29.67 -19.22 3.81
CA GLY A 239 -29.78 -18.14 2.83
C GLY A 239 -28.80 -16.99 3.11
N SER A 240 -28.11 -16.51 2.08
CA SER A 240 -27.07 -15.50 2.18
C SER A 240 -27.00 -14.64 0.92
N ASP A 241 -27.34 -13.36 1.03
CA ASP A 241 -27.20 -12.38 -0.06
C ASP A 241 -25.80 -11.73 -0.08
N PHE A 242 -25.05 -11.87 1.01
CA PHE A 242 -23.66 -11.47 1.17
C PHE A 242 -22.94 -12.40 2.14
N THR A 243 -21.93 -13.12 1.64
CA THR A 243 -21.11 -14.02 2.46
C THR A 243 -19.71 -13.45 2.67
N LEU A 244 -19.33 -13.23 3.94
CA LEU A 244 -18.05 -12.65 4.34
C LEU A 244 -17.17 -13.70 5.03
N THR A 245 -15.94 -13.88 4.55
CA THR A 245 -14.95 -14.76 5.19
C THR A 245 -13.99 -13.94 6.05
N VAL A 246 -14.02 -14.19 7.35
CA VAL A 246 -13.14 -13.55 8.35
C VAL A 246 -12.22 -14.57 9.03
N THR A 247 -12.61 -15.85 9.01
CA THR A 247 -11.78 -16.98 9.42
C THR A 247 -10.69 -17.30 8.39
N GLY A 248 -9.81 -18.23 8.74
CA GLY A 248 -8.82 -18.76 7.80
C GLY A 248 -7.78 -17.71 7.41
N ALA A 249 -7.30 -16.91 8.37
CA ALA A 249 -6.13 -16.07 8.18
C ALA A 249 -4.98 -16.89 7.61
N ARG A 250 -4.55 -16.55 6.40
CA ARG A 250 -3.49 -17.25 5.68
C ARG A 250 -2.41 -16.27 5.20
N PRO A 251 -1.15 -16.72 5.15
CA PRO A 251 -0.08 -15.98 4.49
C PRO A 251 -0.36 -15.83 2.99
N GLN A 252 0.35 -14.92 2.34
CA GLN A 252 0.36 -14.84 0.88
C GLN A 252 1.02 -16.10 0.31
N GLY A 253 0.40 -16.75 -0.67
CA GLY A 253 0.81 -18.09 -1.15
C GLY A 253 2.26 -18.17 -1.60
N TRP A 254 2.73 -17.15 -2.34
CA TRP A 254 4.09 -17.11 -2.87
C TRP A 254 5.20 -17.10 -1.80
N LEU A 255 4.87 -16.79 -0.54
CA LEU A 255 5.85 -16.87 0.55
C LEU A 255 6.39 -18.29 0.75
N ALA A 256 5.59 -19.31 0.44
CA ALA A 256 5.99 -20.71 0.54
C ALA A 256 7.16 -21.06 -0.40
N ASP A 257 7.21 -20.39 -1.56
CA ASP A 257 8.18 -20.70 -2.62
C ASP A 257 9.48 -19.89 -2.50
N THR A 258 9.59 -19.03 -1.48
CA THR A 258 10.79 -18.20 -1.23
C THR A 258 11.95 -18.99 -0.61
N GLY A 259 11.68 -20.19 -0.12
CA GLY A 259 12.62 -21.00 0.67
C GLY A 259 12.98 -20.42 2.04
N LEU A 260 12.32 -19.34 2.47
CA LEU A 260 12.45 -18.79 3.83
C LEU A 260 11.76 -19.72 4.85
N ALA A 261 12.34 -19.80 6.05
CA ALA A 261 11.74 -20.57 7.13
C ALA A 261 10.33 -20.05 7.47
N HIS A 262 9.37 -20.97 7.58
CA HIS A 262 7.98 -20.65 7.85
C HIS A 262 7.32 -21.65 8.80
N GLN A 263 6.31 -21.21 9.55
CA GLN A 263 5.48 -22.03 10.42
C GLN A 263 4.01 -21.81 10.05
N GLY A 264 3.32 -22.87 9.59
CA GLY A 264 1.95 -22.73 9.05
C GLY A 264 1.87 -21.79 7.85
N GLY A 265 2.95 -21.72 7.05
CA GLY A 265 3.13 -20.81 5.92
C GLY A 265 3.45 -19.35 6.27
N PHE A 266 3.39 -18.94 7.54
CA PHE A 266 3.84 -17.62 7.98
C PHE A 266 5.35 -17.60 8.13
N LEU A 267 6.01 -16.53 7.67
CA LEU A 267 7.46 -16.38 7.83
C LEU A 267 7.85 -16.41 9.31
N THR A 268 8.87 -17.17 9.68
CA THR A 268 9.40 -17.15 11.04
C THR A 268 10.49 -16.09 11.17
N THR A 269 10.44 -15.30 12.24
CA THR A 269 11.48 -14.32 12.55
C THR A 269 12.11 -14.50 13.93
N ASP A 270 13.38 -14.10 14.03
CA ASP A 270 14.11 -14.04 15.29
C ASP A 270 13.67 -12.84 16.16
N ALA A 271 14.27 -12.67 17.32
CA ALA A 271 13.99 -11.54 18.20
C ALA A 271 14.39 -10.18 17.59
N SER A 272 15.16 -10.15 16.51
CA SER A 272 15.52 -8.93 15.77
C SER A 272 14.68 -8.74 14.51
N LEU A 273 13.58 -9.49 14.34
CA LEU A 273 12.68 -9.43 13.18
C LEU A 273 13.33 -9.90 11.86
N ARG A 274 14.49 -10.57 11.91
CA ARG A 274 15.12 -11.18 10.73
C ARG A 274 14.49 -12.52 10.44
N THR A 275 14.37 -12.84 9.16
CA THR A 275 14.00 -14.18 8.68
C THR A 275 15.20 -15.14 8.77
N SER A 276 15.07 -16.34 8.20
CA SER A 276 16.20 -17.26 8.03
C SER A 276 17.30 -16.72 7.10
N ASP A 277 16.99 -15.70 6.29
CA ASP A 277 17.97 -14.94 5.51
C ASP A 277 18.31 -13.64 6.27
N PRO A 278 19.60 -13.39 6.61
CA PRO A 278 20.00 -12.19 7.35
C PRO A 278 19.78 -10.87 6.59
N LEU A 279 19.57 -10.93 5.27
CA LEU A 279 19.27 -9.76 4.41
C LEU A 279 17.77 -9.52 4.24
N ILE A 280 16.92 -10.34 4.86
CA ILE A 280 15.46 -10.21 4.76
C ILE A 280 14.84 -10.14 6.16
N PHE A 281 14.12 -9.05 6.39
CA PHE A 281 13.31 -8.83 7.60
C PHE A 281 11.83 -9.10 7.30
N ALA A 282 11.06 -9.47 8.32
CA ALA A 282 9.61 -9.57 8.19
C ALA A 282 8.88 -9.11 9.45
N SER A 283 7.72 -8.49 9.27
CA SER A 283 6.89 -7.99 10.36
C SER A 283 5.40 -8.04 9.98
N GLY A 284 4.52 -7.64 10.88
CA GLY A 284 3.07 -7.68 10.63
C GLY A 284 2.49 -9.08 10.61
N ASP A 285 1.29 -9.21 10.04
CA ASP A 285 0.54 -10.47 10.10
C ASP A 285 1.18 -11.60 9.26
N CYS A 286 2.03 -11.27 8.27
CA CYS A 286 2.74 -12.27 7.46
C CYS A 286 3.86 -13.01 8.20
N ALA A 287 4.28 -12.52 9.38
CA ALA A 287 5.40 -13.07 10.15
C ALA A 287 5.00 -13.53 11.56
N THR A 288 5.69 -14.53 12.08
CA THR A 288 5.56 -15.06 13.44
C THR A 288 6.91 -15.01 14.14
N LEU A 289 6.96 -14.47 15.35
CA LEU A 289 8.16 -14.50 16.20
C LEU A 289 8.34 -15.92 16.75
N ALA A 290 9.40 -16.61 16.32
CA ALA A 290 9.61 -18.02 16.68
C ALA A 290 9.73 -18.24 18.20
N HIS A 291 10.30 -17.26 18.91
CA HIS A 291 10.58 -17.34 20.35
C HIS A 291 9.44 -16.84 21.25
N ASP A 292 8.47 -16.10 20.70
CA ASP A 292 7.36 -15.52 21.45
C ASP A 292 6.14 -15.32 20.52
N PRO A 293 5.46 -16.41 20.11
CA PRO A 293 4.36 -16.32 19.17
C PRO A 293 3.22 -15.44 19.68
N ARG A 294 2.80 -14.46 18.87
CA ARG A 294 1.70 -13.55 19.18
C ARG A 294 0.53 -13.72 18.21
N PRO A 295 -0.72 -13.46 18.66
CA PRO A 295 -1.86 -13.36 17.77
C PRO A 295 -1.59 -12.34 16.67
N LYS A 296 -2.10 -12.61 15.46
CA LYS A 296 -2.02 -11.71 14.31
C LYS A 296 -2.89 -10.48 14.57
N ALA A 297 -2.26 -9.40 15.01
CA ALA A 297 -2.92 -8.17 15.42
C ALA A 297 -2.05 -6.95 15.10
N GLY A 298 -2.66 -5.92 14.52
CA GLY A 298 -1.98 -4.70 14.08
C GLY A 298 -1.19 -3.98 15.19
N VAL A 299 -1.59 -4.13 16.46
CA VAL A 299 -0.87 -3.53 17.59
C VAL A 299 0.59 -4.01 17.68
N PHE A 300 0.86 -5.28 17.36
CA PHE A 300 2.23 -5.80 17.38
C PHE A 300 3.05 -5.27 16.21
N ALA A 301 2.44 -5.14 15.03
CA ALA A 301 3.07 -4.55 13.86
C ALA A 301 3.48 -3.08 14.12
N VAL A 302 2.57 -2.29 14.68
CA VAL A 302 2.82 -0.89 15.05
C VAL A 302 3.96 -0.77 16.07
N ARG A 303 4.04 -1.69 17.03
CA ARG A 303 5.10 -1.70 18.05
C ARG A 303 6.43 -2.25 17.53
N ALA A 304 6.42 -3.08 16.49
CA ALA A 304 7.62 -3.60 15.86
C ALA A 304 8.34 -2.53 15.03
N ALA A 305 7.64 -1.53 14.49
CA ALA A 305 8.18 -0.56 13.55
C ALA A 305 9.47 0.17 14.01
N PRO A 306 9.59 0.68 15.25
CA PRO A 306 10.82 1.35 15.70
C PRO A 306 12.02 0.40 15.80
N VAL A 307 11.78 -0.86 16.17
CA VAL A 307 12.84 -1.88 16.22
C VAL A 307 13.22 -2.33 14.82
N LEU A 308 12.23 -2.50 13.93
CA LEU A 308 12.46 -2.80 12.52
C LEU A 308 13.31 -1.70 11.87
N LEU A 309 12.95 -0.43 12.03
CA LEU A 309 13.74 0.70 11.52
C LEU A 309 15.19 0.66 12.04
N HIS A 310 15.37 0.50 13.36
CA HIS A 310 16.71 0.41 13.94
C HIS A 310 17.50 -0.73 13.29
N ASN A 311 16.91 -1.91 13.18
CA ASN A 311 17.60 -3.09 12.68
C ASN A 311 17.92 -3.00 11.18
N LEU A 312 17.04 -2.41 10.36
CA LEU A 312 17.31 -2.14 8.95
C LEU A 312 18.51 -1.19 8.81
N ARG A 313 18.52 -0.08 9.57
CA ARG A 313 19.66 0.85 9.58
C ARG A 313 20.93 0.19 10.11
N ALA A 314 20.81 -0.61 11.16
CA ALA A 314 21.95 -1.27 11.79
C ALA A 314 22.60 -2.28 10.84
N THR A 315 21.82 -3.07 10.10
CA THR A 315 22.35 -3.96 9.07
C THR A 315 23.08 -3.19 7.96
N LEU A 316 22.52 -2.07 7.50
CA LEU A 316 23.14 -1.24 6.45
C LEU A 316 24.42 -0.52 6.91
N SER A 317 24.57 -0.27 8.21
CA SER A 317 25.68 0.49 8.80
C SER A 317 26.67 -0.35 9.61
N GLY A 318 26.48 -1.69 9.65
CA GLY A 318 27.34 -2.59 10.43
C GLY A 318 27.20 -2.43 11.95
N GLN A 319 26.06 -1.93 12.44
CA GLN A 319 25.80 -1.70 13.86
C GLN A 319 25.04 -2.89 14.49
N PRO A 320 25.07 -3.04 15.83
CA PRO A 320 24.36 -4.11 16.51
C PRO A 320 22.83 -3.97 16.40
N LEU A 321 22.17 -5.13 16.22
CA LEU A 321 20.72 -5.24 16.18
C LEU A 321 20.11 -5.13 17.57
N ARG A 322 18.89 -4.58 17.63
CA ARG A 322 18.03 -4.57 18.81
C ARG A 322 17.07 -5.74 18.78
N ARG A 323 16.70 -6.19 19.99
CA ARG A 323 15.67 -7.21 20.20
C ARG A 323 14.30 -6.54 20.34
N PHE A 324 13.31 -7.03 19.62
CA PHE A 324 11.90 -6.74 19.78
C PHE A 324 11.33 -7.68 20.84
N LYS A 325 10.78 -7.10 21.90
CA LYS A 325 10.02 -7.83 22.93
C LYS A 325 8.56 -7.39 22.83
N PRO A 326 7.65 -8.19 22.25
CA PRO A 326 6.24 -7.83 22.18
C PRO A 326 5.64 -7.79 23.60
N GLN A 327 4.66 -6.91 23.78
CA GLN A 327 3.90 -6.82 25.02
C GLN A 327 3.10 -8.11 25.27
N ALA A 328 3.03 -8.57 26.53
CA ALA A 328 2.34 -9.80 26.88
C ALA A 328 0.81 -9.71 26.70
N ASP A 329 0.24 -8.55 27.01
CA ASP A 329 -1.17 -8.20 26.86
C ASP A 329 -1.29 -6.78 26.30
N TYR A 330 -2.46 -6.45 25.76
CA TYR A 330 -2.75 -5.14 25.19
C TYR A 330 -4.22 -4.75 25.43
N LEU A 331 -4.49 -3.45 25.38
CA LEU A 331 -5.85 -2.95 25.49
C LEU A 331 -6.64 -3.36 24.24
N LYS A 332 -7.59 -4.27 24.39
CA LYS A 332 -8.52 -4.67 23.32
C LYS A 332 -9.73 -3.75 23.39
N LEU A 333 -9.98 -2.99 22.33
CA LEU A 333 -11.16 -2.13 22.19
C LEU A 333 -12.01 -2.70 21.05
N ILE A 334 -13.14 -3.30 21.42
CA ILE A 334 -14.00 -4.08 20.53
C ILE A 334 -15.27 -3.29 20.28
N SER A 335 -15.48 -2.90 19.03
CA SER A 335 -16.61 -2.07 18.62
C SER A 335 -17.92 -2.87 18.64
N LEU A 336 -18.98 -2.27 19.18
CA LEU A 336 -20.30 -2.90 19.31
C LEU A 336 -21.31 -2.41 18.25
N GLY A 337 -20.83 -1.92 17.11
CA GLY A 337 -21.68 -1.31 16.08
C GLY A 337 -22.00 0.15 16.39
N GLY A 338 -22.95 0.42 17.30
CA GLY A 338 -23.50 1.76 17.54
C GLY A 338 -22.66 2.69 18.42
N GLN A 339 -21.42 2.98 18.03
CA GLN A 339 -20.50 3.88 18.75
C GLN A 339 -20.35 3.58 20.25
N SER A 340 -20.38 2.30 20.60
CA SER A 340 -20.07 1.76 21.92
C SER A 340 -19.01 0.68 21.78
N ALA A 341 -18.23 0.44 22.82
CA ALA A 341 -17.16 -0.55 22.78
C ALA A 341 -17.04 -1.32 24.10
N VAL A 342 -16.52 -2.54 24.00
CA VAL A 342 -15.98 -3.30 25.15
C VAL A 342 -14.48 -3.03 25.20
N ALA A 343 -13.99 -2.64 26.37
CA ALA A 343 -12.55 -2.59 26.66
C ALA A 343 -12.17 -3.75 27.56
N GLU A 344 -11.12 -4.48 27.19
CA GLU A 344 -10.52 -5.52 28.01
C GLU A 344 -9.01 -5.27 28.15
N LYS A 345 -8.53 -5.28 29.39
CA LYS A 345 -7.09 -5.28 29.71
C LYS A 345 -6.89 -5.94 31.07
N TRP A 346 -5.93 -6.87 31.19
CA TRP A 346 -5.62 -7.57 32.44
C TRP A 346 -6.85 -8.21 33.12
N GLY A 347 -7.79 -8.74 32.33
CA GLY A 347 -9.04 -9.33 32.82
C GLY A 347 -10.11 -8.32 33.25
N VAL A 348 -9.79 -7.03 33.39
CA VAL A 348 -10.78 -5.98 33.68
C VAL A 348 -11.57 -5.68 32.42
N THR A 349 -12.90 -5.70 32.53
CA THR A 349 -13.82 -5.44 31.43
C THR A 349 -14.66 -4.21 31.72
N LEU A 350 -14.63 -3.24 30.81
CA LEU A 350 -15.52 -2.07 30.82
C LEU A 350 -16.33 -2.04 29.53
N THR A 351 -17.52 -1.44 29.56
CA THR A 351 -18.37 -1.30 28.38
C THR A 351 -19.03 0.06 28.35
N GLY A 352 -19.09 0.70 27.18
CA GLY A 352 -19.89 1.91 26.98
C GLY A 352 -19.37 2.85 25.89
N PRO A 353 -20.10 3.94 25.61
CA PRO A 353 -19.79 4.88 24.52
C PRO A 353 -18.46 5.62 24.70
N ARG A 354 -18.05 5.90 25.94
CA ARG A 354 -16.77 6.57 26.23
C ARG A 354 -15.56 5.74 25.76
N LEU A 355 -15.68 4.42 25.76
CA LEU A 355 -14.62 3.52 25.29
C LEU A 355 -14.52 3.51 23.76
N TRP A 356 -15.64 3.66 23.06
CA TRP A 356 -15.63 3.85 21.62
C TRP A 356 -14.98 5.18 21.24
N ARG A 357 -15.28 6.27 21.95
CA ARG A 357 -14.60 7.56 21.74
C ARG A 357 -13.10 7.48 22.02
N LEU A 358 -12.67 6.66 22.97
CA LEU A 358 -11.26 6.38 23.20
C LEU A 358 -10.63 5.63 22.01
N LYS A 359 -11.31 4.58 21.52
CA LYS A 359 -10.87 3.84 20.32
C LYS A 359 -10.73 4.76 19.12
N ASP A 360 -11.79 5.51 18.81
CA ASP A 360 -11.82 6.49 17.72
C ASP A 360 -10.67 7.50 17.84
N ARG A 361 -10.42 8.03 19.03
CA ARG A 361 -9.27 8.93 19.26
C ARG A 361 -7.92 8.26 19.01
N ILE A 362 -7.71 7.02 19.46
CA ILE A 362 -6.46 6.28 19.26
C ILE A 362 -6.25 6.02 17.76
N ASP A 363 -7.30 5.60 17.07
CA ASP A 363 -7.26 5.26 15.66
C ASP A 363 -7.05 6.51 14.79
N ARG A 364 -7.76 7.62 15.07
CA ARG A 364 -7.52 8.90 14.41
C ARG A 364 -6.14 9.46 14.70
N ALA A 365 -5.68 9.42 15.95
CA ALA A 365 -4.32 9.83 16.29
C ALA A 365 -3.24 8.99 15.61
N PHE A 366 -3.53 7.75 15.22
CA PHE A 366 -2.65 6.97 14.35
C PHE A 366 -2.67 7.51 12.92
N MET A 367 -3.86 7.73 12.35
CA MET A 367 -4.03 8.26 10.99
C MET A 367 -3.48 9.68 10.82
N ASP A 368 -3.61 10.54 11.83
CA ASP A 368 -3.09 11.91 11.85
C ASP A 368 -1.57 11.95 11.64
N LYS A 369 -0.85 10.87 11.97
CA LYS A 369 0.59 10.74 11.67
C LYS A 369 0.90 10.74 10.17
N PHE A 370 -0.09 10.42 9.35
CA PHE A 370 0.00 10.28 7.89
C PHE A 370 -0.86 11.29 7.13
N GLY A 371 -1.62 12.14 7.84
CA GLY A 371 -2.49 13.16 7.23
C GLY A 371 -1.71 14.36 6.69
N ASP A 372 -0.77 14.86 7.50
CA ASP A 372 0.02 16.05 7.19
C ASP A 372 1.52 15.75 7.19
N TYR A 373 2.16 16.11 6.09
CA TYR A 373 3.62 16.11 5.95
C TYR A 373 4.08 17.56 5.88
N PRO A 374 5.25 17.91 6.48
CA PRO A 374 5.83 19.23 6.33
C PRO A 374 5.87 19.63 4.85
N ALA A 375 5.44 20.85 4.54
CA ALA A 375 5.61 21.41 3.21
C ALA A 375 7.09 21.32 2.81
N MET A 376 7.37 21.11 1.52
CA MET A 376 8.75 21.16 1.05
C MET A 376 9.32 22.54 1.42
N PRO A 377 10.56 22.60 1.95
CA PRO A 377 11.17 23.87 2.29
C PRO A 377 11.18 24.78 1.07
N GLU A 378 10.62 25.98 1.19
CA GLU A 378 10.73 26.97 0.13
C GLU A 378 12.20 27.34 -0.07
N PRO A 379 12.68 27.45 -1.33
CA PRO A 379 14.03 27.91 -1.60
C PRO A 379 14.24 29.27 -0.93
N ARG A 380 15.12 29.32 0.07
CA ARG A 380 15.49 30.60 0.69
C ARG A 380 16.25 31.43 -0.33
N VAL A 381 15.85 32.69 -0.50
CA VAL A 381 16.60 33.66 -1.30
C VAL A 381 17.99 33.83 -0.66
N PRO A 382 19.09 33.48 -1.35
CA PRO A 382 20.44 33.63 -0.80
C PRO A 382 20.75 35.10 -0.51
N THR A 383 21.60 35.38 0.49
CA THR A 383 22.08 36.74 0.77
C THR A 383 23.61 36.79 0.65
N PRO A 384 24.20 37.73 -0.12
CA PRO A 384 23.52 38.73 -0.96
C PRO A 384 22.86 38.11 -2.22
N SER A 385 21.78 38.72 -2.71
CA SER A 385 21.06 38.32 -3.93
C SER A 385 20.97 39.44 -4.95
N THR A 386 20.78 39.07 -6.22
CA THR A 386 20.39 39.98 -7.31
C THR A 386 19.08 40.70 -6.98
N GLU A 387 19.02 41.99 -7.31
CA GLU A 387 17.79 42.80 -7.22
C GLU A 387 16.63 42.13 -8.00
N GLY A 388 15.44 42.09 -7.42
CA GLY A 388 14.27 41.46 -8.04
C GLY A 388 14.19 39.94 -7.92
N LEU A 389 15.22 39.24 -7.42
CA LEU A 389 15.21 37.77 -7.29
C LEU A 389 14.05 37.26 -6.42
N ALA A 390 13.79 37.94 -5.30
CA ALA A 390 12.68 37.57 -4.41
C ALA A 390 11.31 37.70 -5.09
N ALA A 391 11.09 38.77 -5.85
CA ALA A 391 9.85 38.98 -6.61
C ALA A 391 9.69 37.94 -7.72
N HIS A 392 10.78 37.59 -8.43
CA HIS A 392 10.77 36.57 -9.47
C HIS A 392 10.41 35.19 -8.89
N LEU A 393 11.02 34.79 -7.77
CA LEU A 393 10.72 33.53 -7.09
C LEU A 393 9.28 33.47 -6.54
N ALA A 394 8.69 34.61 -6.18
CA ALA A 394 7.30 34.69 -5.73
C ALA A 394 6.26 34.54 -6.86
N GLN A 395 6.61 34.86 -8.12
CA GLN A 395 5.68 34.83 -9.26
C GLN A 395 5.38 33.41 -9.75
N ARG A 396 6.32 32.48 -9.61
CA ARG A 396 6.12 31.08 -10.00
C ARG A 396 6.88 30.14 -9.06
N PRO A 397 6.23 29.09 -8.52
CA PRO A 397 6.98 27.99 -7.95
C PRO A 397 7.89 27.41 -9.04
N LEU A 398 9.17 27.21 -8.72
CA LEU A 398 10.11 26.46 -9.56
C LEU A 398 9.61 25.01 -9.65
N CYS A 399 8.71 24.75 -10.59
CA CYS A 399 8.14 23.43 -10.76
C CYS A 399 9.19 22.51 -11.43
N GLY A 400 9.45 21.35 -10.83
CA GLY A 400 10.41 20.35 -11.31
C GLY A 400 9.93 19.46 -12.47
N GLY A 401 8.80 19.79 -13.12
CA GLY A 401 8.20 19.02 -14.23
C GLY A 401 8.03 19.87 -15.52
N CYS A 402 6.88 19.74 -16.20
CA CYS A 402 6.56 20.48 -17.44
C CYS A 402 6.70 22.01 -17.34
N GLY A 403 6.74 22.60 -16.13
CA GLY A 403 7.01 24.03 -15.94
C GLY A 403 8.48 24.45 -16.09
N ALA A 404 9.39 23.53 -16.42
CA ALA A 404 10.67 23.86 -17.04
C ALA A 404 10.54 24.12 -18.55
N LYS A 405 9.43 23.72 -19.20
CA LYS A 405 9.15 24.10 -20.59
C LYS A 405 8.87 25.60 -20.62
N LEU A 406 9.52 26.29 -21.55
CA LEU A 406 9.23 27.70 -21.82
C LEU A 406 7.78 27.82 -22.27
N GLY A 407 7.07 28.83 -21.76
CA GLY A 407 5.72 29.10 -22.25
C GLY A 407 5.74 29.44 -23.75
N PRO A 408 4.70 29.10 -24.52
CA PRO A 408 4.72 29.21 -25.99
C PRO A 408 5.02 30.62 -26.48
N GLY A 409 4.55 31.67 -25.79
CA GLY A 409 4.88 33.05 -26.13
C GLY A 409 6.35 33.42 -25.90
N VAL A 410 6.96 32.93 -24.81
CA VAL A 410 8.38 33.16 -24.53
C VAL A 410 9.25 32.39 -25.52
N LEU A 411 8.86 31.15 -25.82
CA LEU A 411 9.54 30.32 -26.81
C LEU A 411 9.45 30.96 -28.21
N SER A 412 8.26 31.31 -28.67
CA SER A 412 8.05 31.96 -29.96
C SER A 412 8.84 33.27 -30.07
N ALA A 413 8.80 34.12 -29.05
CA ALA A 413 9.56 35.37 -29.01
C ALA A 413 11.08 35.14 -29.02
N ALA A 414 11.58 34.06 -28.42
CA ALA A 414 13.00 33.71 -28.48
C ALA A 414 13.38 33.18 -29.88
N LEU A 415 12.53 32.37 -30.50
CA LEU A 415 12.80 31.73 -31.78
C LEU A 415 12.64 32.65 -32.99
N THR A 416 11.86 33.73 -32.91
CA THR A 416 11.63 34.66 -34.05
C THR A 416 12.90 35.35 -34.56
N THR A 417 13.96 35.40 -33.74
CA THR A 417 15.24 35.99 -34.12
C THR A 417 16.18 35.03 -34.82
N LEU A 418 15.84 33.73 -34.88
CA LEU A 418 16.64 32.73 -35.54
C LEU A 418 16.45 32.77 -37.06
N PRO A 419 17.50 32.51 -37.85
CA PRO A 419 17.36 32.38 -39.29
C PRO A 419 16.44 31.22 -39.65
N ALA A 420 15.63 31.40 -40.68
CA ALA A 420 14.81 30.33 -41.24
C ALA A 420 15.69 29.17 -41.75
N PRO A 421 15.19 27.92 -41.76
CA PRO A 421 15.90 26.80 -42.37
C PRO A 421 16.28 27.12 -43.83
N GLN A 422 17.57 26.99 -44.17
CA GLN A 422 18.07 27.31 -45.52
C GLN A 422 17.96 26.12 -46.49
N ARG A 423 17.83 24.91 -45.94
CA ARG A 423 17.75 23.67 -46.71
C ARG A 423 16.31 23.39 -47.10
N ALA A 424 16.05 23.25 -48.41
CA ALA A 424 14.72 22.98 -48.94
C ALA A 424 14.15 21.63 -48.47
N GLU A 425 15.01 20.71 -48.01
CA GLU A 425 14.59 19.43 -47.47
C GLU A 425 13.97 19.55 -46.07
N VAL A 426 14.23 20.63 -45.33
CA VAL A 426 13.61 20.84 -44.01
C VAL A 426 12.23 21.46 -44.21
N LEU A 427 11.18 20.66 -44.03
CA LEU A 427 9.80 21.04 -44.32
C LEU A 427 9.10 21.73 -43.13
N SER A 428 9.54 21.44 -41.90
CA SER A 428 8.99 21.97 -40.65
C SER A 428 9.70 23.26 -40.18
N GLY A 429 8.97 24.17 -39.55
CA GLY A 429 9.47 25.44 -39.01
C GLY A 429 9.39 25.55 -37.48
N PRO A 430 9.83 26.67 -36.89
CA PRO A 430 9.72 26.93 -35.46
C PRO A 430 8.26 26.84 -34.97
N GLY A 431 7.98 25.92 -34.04
CA GLY A 431 6.65 25.75 -33.44
C GLY A 431 5.90 24.48 -33.83
N ASP A 432 6.44 23.66 -34.74
CA ASP A 432 5.92 22.33 -35.05
C ASP A 432 6.24 21.31 -33.94
N ASP A 433 5.37 20.30 -33.77
CA ASP A 433 5.54 19.24 -32.75
C ASP A 433 6.71 18.29 -33.07
N ALA A 434 7.14 18.21 -34.33
CA ALA A 434 8.31 17.45 -34.74
C ALA A 434 9.00 18.08 -35.96
N ALA A 435 10.28 17.79 -36.14
CA ALA A 435 11.01 18.18 -37.34
C ALA A 435 10.70 17.22 -38.51
N ILE A 436 10.41 17.77 -39.69
CA ILE A 436 10.14 17.01 -40.91
C ILE A 436 11.27 17.26 -41.91
N LEU A 437 11.89 16.17 -42.37
CA LEU A 437 12.96 16.17 -43.36
C LEU A 437 12.53 15.38 -44.60
N ALA A 438 12.48 16.03 -45.75
CA ALA A 438 12.34 15.38 -47.04
C ALA A 438 13.61 14.61 -47.40
N THR A 439 13.41 13.41 -47.92
CA THR A 439 14.47 12.51 -48.40
C THR A 439 14.07 11.96 -49.77
N PRO A 440 15.01 11.41 -50.56
CA PRO A 440 14.66 10.77 -51.82
C PRO A 440 13.63 9.63 -51.68
N GLY A 441 13.53 9.01 -50.50
CA GLY A 441 12.61 7.92 -50.20
C GLY A 441 11.30 8.33 -49.52
N GLY A 442 11.02 9.63 -49.35
CA GLY A 442 9.82 10.14 -48.66
C GLY A 442 10.16 11.17 -47.59
N VAL A 443 9.40 11.21 -46.49
CA VAL A 443 9.62 12.14 -45.37
C VAL A 443 10.07 11.39 -44.11
N GLN A 444 11.01 11.96 -43.39
CA GLN A 444 11.40 11.55 -42.04
C GLN A 444 10.84 12.54 -41.03
N VAL A 445 10.21 12.01 -39.98
CA VAL A 445 9.71 12.80 -38.84
C VAL A 445 10.61 12.50 -37.65
N LEU A 446 11.13 13.56 -37.04
CA LEU A 446 12.15 13.52 -36.01
C LEU A 446 11.66 14.32 -34.80
N THR A 447 11.63 13.70 -33.63
CA THR A 447 11.34 14.39 -32.37
C THR A 447 12.34 13.96 -31.30
N THR A 448 12.55 14.83 -30.33
CA THR A 448 13.28 14.55 -29.11
C THR A 448 12.54 15.20 -27.96
N ASP A 449 12.34 14.43 -26.89
CA ASP A 449 11.67 14.95 -25.69
C ASP A 449 12.54 14.68 -24.47
N HIS A 450 12.85 15.75 -23.74
CA HIS A 450 13.71 15.72 -22.56
C HIS A 450 12.89 16.10 -21.34
N LEU A 451 12.63 15.12 -20.48
CA LEU A 451 11.86 15.32 -19.27
C LEU A 451 12.78 15.31 -18.05
N ARG A 452 12.64 16.35 -17.21
CA ARG A 452 13.22 16.32 -15.86
C ARG A 452 12.49 15.26 -15.04
N THR A 453 13.23 14.49 -14.24
CA THR A 453 12.61 13.46 -13.40
C THR A 453 11.64 14.07 -12.38
N PHE A 454 10.41 13.55 -12.36
CA PHE A 454 9.36 13.89 -11.38
C PHE A 454 8.85 12.65 -10.63
N THR A 455 9.47 11.49 -10.87
CA THR A 455 9.25 10.25 -10.15
C THR A 455 10.57 9.60 -9.78
N ASN A 456 10.63 8.96 -8.62
CA ASN A 456 11.80 8.20 -8.18
C ASN A 456 11.88 6.80 -8.82
N ASP A 457 10.91 6.42 -9.65
CA ASP A 457 10.93 5.18 -10.42
C ASP A 457 11.53 5.41 -11.82
N PRO A 458 12.80 5.02 -12.08
CA PRO A 458 13.45 5.24 -13.38
C PRO A 458 12.77 4.49 -14.52
N ARG A 459 12.15 3.33 -14.24
CA ARG A 459 11.46 2.55 -15.26
C ARG A 459 10.21 3.29 -15.73
N LEU A 460 9.39 3.75 -14.79
CA LEU A 460 8.23 4.60 -15.10
C LEU A 460 8.65 5.88 -15.83
N MET A 461 9.76 6.51 -15.40
CA MET A 461 10.29 7.70 -16.06
C MET A 461 10.69 7.42 -17.52
N ALA A 462 11.35 6.29 -17.78
CA ALA A 462 11.75 5.88 -19.12
C ALA A 462 10.52 5.65 -20.02
N ARG A 463 9.50 4.94 -19.52
CA ARG A 463 8.24 4.75 -20.23
C ARG A 463 7.57 6.08 -20.59
N LEU A 464 7.52 7.01 -19.63
CA LEU A 464 6.91 8.32 -19.85
C LEU A 464 7.71 9.12 -20.89
N ALA A 465 9.03 9.15 -20.80
CA ALA A 465 9.88 9.83 -21.79
C ALA A 465 9.72 9.23 -23.20
N ALA A 466 9.69 7.90 -23.31
CA ALA A 466 9.49 7.21 -24.59
C ALA A 466 8.10 7.53 -25.18
N LEU A 467 7.03 7.38 -24.39
CA LEU A 467 5.66 7.66 -24.86
C LEU A 467 5.47 9.12 -25.27
N HIS A 468 6.11 10.05 -24.56
CA HIS A 468 6.09 11.46 -24.89
C HIS A 468 6.75 11.74 -26.25
N ALA A 469 7.97 11.25 -26.47
CA ALA A 469 8.65 11.39 -27.74
C ALA A 469 7.88 10.69 -28.89
N LEU A 470 7.34 9.49 -28.67
CA LEU A 470 6.54 8.80 -29.69
C LEU A 470 5.22 9.51 -29.99
N GLY A 471 4.66 10.21 -28.99
CA GLY A 471 3.45 11.02 -29.11
C GLY A 471 3.53 12.05 -30.23
N ASP A 472 4.64 12.77 -30.33
CA ASP A 472 4.83 13.78 -31.39
C ASP A 472 4.88 13.13 -32.78
N ILE A 473 5.53 11.98 -32.92
CA ILE A 473 5.56 11.23 -34.19
C ILE A 473 4.14 10.82 -34.61
N TRP A 474 3.35 10.28 -33.68
CA TRP A 474 1.96 9.88 -33.96
C TRP A 474 1.06 11.08 -34.25
N ALA A 475 1.25 12.21 -33.56
CA ALA A 475 0.52 13.44 -33.82
C ALA A 475 0.74 13.97 -35.24
N MET A 476 1.96 13.78 -35.78
CA MET A 476 2.30 14.12 -37.16
C MET A 476 1.85 13.05 -38.19
N GLY A 477 1.10 12.03 -37.76
CA GLY A 477 0.59 10.97 -38.63
C GLY A 477 1.64 9.99 -39.13
N ALA A 478 2.81 9.94 -38.49
CA ALA A 478 3.91 9.06 -38.85
C ALA A 478 3.99 7.81 -37.96
N THR A 479 4.69 6.78 -38.45
CA THR A 479 4.98 5.56 -37.69
C THR A 479 6.42 5.60 -37.19
N PRO A 480 6.69 5.45 -35.88
CA PRO A 480 8.05 5.38 -35.35
C PRO A 480 8.84 4.19 -35.94
N GLN A 481 10.10 4.43 -36.32
CA GLN A 481 10.95 3.40 -36.96
C GLN A 481 12.23 3.11 -36.17
N VAL A 482 12.82 4.13 -35.55
CA VAL A 482 14.07 4.05 -34.78
C VAL A 482 13.93 4.93 -33.55
N ALA A 483 14.50 4.49 -32.42
CA ALA A 483 14.59 5.28 -31.20
C ALA A 483 16.06 5.43 -30.77
N LEU A 484 16.41 6.61 -30.27
CA LEU A 484 17.70 6.89 -29.64
C LEU A 484 17.45 7.31 -28.19
N ALA A 485 17.98 6.54 -27.24
CA ALA A 485 17.89 6.88 -25.82
C ALA A 485 19.10 7.72 -25.39
N GLN A 486 18.86 8.93 -24.89
CA GLN A 486 19.87 9.78 -24.25
C GLN A 486 19.65 9.80 -22.74
N VAL A 487 20.50 9.10 -22.00
CA VAL A 487 20.31 8.86 -20.55
C VAL A 487 21.38 9.57 -19.73
N THR A 488 20.95 10.43 -18.80
CA THR A 488 21.80 11.02 -17.78
C THR A 488 21.40 10.48 -16.41
N LEU A 489 22.29 9.74 -15.75
CA LEU A 489 22.02 9.15 -14.43
C LEU A 489 22.40 10.11 -13.29
N PRO A 490 21.66 10.09 -12.17
CA PRO A 490 22.07 10.82 -10.97
C PRO A 490 23.35 10.21 -10.37
N ARG A 491 23.97 10.95 -9.44
CA ARG A 491 25.08 10.42 -8.65
C ARG A 491 24.59 9.26 -7.78
N LEU A 492 25.09 8.07 -8.06
CA LEU A 492 24.81 6.82 -7.36
C LEU A 492 26.12 6.01 -7.31
N GLY A 493 26.22 5.02 -6.43
CA GLY A 493 27.27 4.01 -6.50
C GLY A 493 27.18 3.21 -7.80
N LEU A 494 28.32 2.70 -8.30
CA LEU A 494 28.43 2.04 -9.59
C LEU A 494 27.37 0.94 -9.79
N GLU A 495 27.16 0.09 -8.79
CA GLU A 495 26.18 -0.99 -8.87
C GLU A 495 24.73 -0.47 -9.03
N LEU A 496 24.36 0.59 -8.31
CA LEU A 496 23.04 1.22 -8.45
C LEU A 496 22.90 1.98 -9.78
N GLN A 497 23.99 2.54 -10.32
CA GLN A 497 23.99 3.14 -11.66
C GLN A 497 23.74 2.07 -12.73
N THR A 498 24.44 0.93 -12.65
CA THR A 498 24.24 -0.19 -13.57
C THR A 498 22.80 -0.71 -13.52
N ARG A 499 22.28 -0.97 -12.31
CA ARG A 499 20.88 -1.41 -12.12
C ARG A 499 19.90 -0.38 -12.71
N MET A 500 20.05 0.90 -12.38
CA MET A 500 19.16 1.96 -12.88
C MET A 500 19.23 2.10 -14.41
N LEU A 501 20.42 2.04 -15.01
CA LEU A 501 20.58 2.10 -16.46
C LEU A 501 19.88 0.92 -17.14
N ALA A 502 20.06 -0.29 -16.61
CA ALA A 502 19.39 -1.47 -17.12
C ALA A 502 17.87 -1.32 -17.08
N GLU A 503 17.31 -0.84 -15.97
CA GLU A 503 15.87 -0.58 -15.84
C GLU A 503 15.35 0.46 -16.85
N VAL A 504 16.12 1.52 -17.11
CA VAL A 504 15.76 2.55 -18.10
C VAL A 504 15.80 1.98 -19.52
N MET A 505 16.89 1.30 -19.88
CA MET A 505 17.11 0.82 -21.23
C MET A 505 16.18 -0.35 -21.58
N GLU A 506 15.88 -1.22 -20.61
CA GLU A 506 14.93 -2.33 -20.82
C GLU A 506 13.52 -1.82 -21.07
N GLU A 507 13.06 -0.79 -20.35
CA GLU A 507 11.74 -0.20 -20.59
C GLU A 507 11.70 0.66 -21.85
N ALA A 508 12.76 1.39 -22.16
CA ALA A 508 12.83 2.18 -23.39
C ALA A 508 12.87 1.31 -24.66
N ALA A 509 13.30 0.05 -24.54
CA ALA A 509 13.36 -0.91 -25.65
C ALA A 509 12.05 -1.70 -25.83
N ALA A 510 11.17 -1.72 -24.83
CA ALA A 510 9.88 -2.42 -24.84
C ALA A 510 8.79 -1.53 -25.47
#